data_AF-A0A6A1UIA6-F1
#
_entry.id   AF-A0A6A1UIA6-F1
#
_cell.length_a   1.000
_cell.length_b   1.000
_cell.length_c   1.000
_cell.angle_alpha   90.00
_cell.angle_beta   90.00
_cell.angle_gamma   90.00
#
_symmetry.space_group_name_H-M   'P 1'
#
loop_
_entity.id
_entity.type
_entity.pdbx_description
1 polymer ?
#
loop_
_entity_poly.entity_id
_entity_poly.type
_entity_poly.pdbx_seq_one_letter_code
_entity_poly.pdbx_strand_id
1 'polypeptide(L)'
;MKMLGVRSVGLSLSLEKGLPLGSGLGSSAASAAAAAVAVNEIFGGILGPEELVLAGLKSEEKVSGYHADNVAPAIMGGFVLIRNYEPLELMRLNFPIEKDLFFVLVSPEFEAPTKKMRAALPAEIGMAHHVWNCSQAGALVASVLQGDIVGLGKALSADKIVEPRRAPLIPGMEAVKKAAIEAGAFGCTISGAGPTAVAVVDREEMGQKVGDSMVEAFWKEGNLRAVKAVKRLDRVGARLVS
;
A
#
# COMPACT_ATOMS: atom_id res chain seq x y z
N MET A 1 7.48 -3.49 24.47
CA MET A 1 8.05 -3.68 25.83
C MET A 1 9.03 -4.84 25.93
N LYS A 2 8.64 -6.11 25.67
CA LYS A 2 9.56 -7.28 25.77
C LYS A 2 10.88 -7.08 25.01
N MET A 3 10.82 -6.56 23.78
CA MET A 3 11.99 -6.29 22.94
C MET A 3 12.88 -5.15 23.48
N LEU A 4 12.32 -4.25 24.28
CA LEU A 4 13.04 -3.16 24.95
C LEU A 4 13.66 -3.59 26.29
N GLY A 5 13.50 -4.85 26.71
CA GLY A 5 13.96 -5.32 28.02
C GLY A 5 13.20 -4.73 29.22
N VAL A 6 12.12 -3.97 28.99
CA VAL A 6 11.34 -3.32 30.05
C VAL A 6 10.31 -4.31 30.62
N ARG A 7 10.42 -4.59 31.93
CA ARG A 7 9.51 -5.52 32.64
C ARG A 7 8.14 -4.91 32.92
N SER A 8 8.09 -3.67 33.39
CA SER A 8 6.84 -2.97 33.73
C SER A 8 7.02 -1.47 33.62
N VAL A 9 6.04 -0.79 33.01
CA VAL A 9 5.96 0.67 32.89
C VAL A 9 4.53 1.04 32.50
N GLY A 10 4.05 2.20 32.97
CA GLY A 10 2.81 2.80 32.47
C GLY A 10 3.09 3.72 31.29
N LEU A 11 2.31 3.61 30.21
CA LEU A 11 2.38 4.48 29.05
C LEU A 11 0.99 5.04 28.75
N SER A 12 0.92 6.33 28.43
CA SER A 12 -0.27 6.96 27.87
C SER A 12 0.01 7.33 26.43
N LEU A 13 -0.85 6.90 25.51
CA LEU A 13 -0.72 7.12 24.07
C LEU A 13 -1.98 7.83 23.58
N SER A 14 -1.79 8.88 22.79
CA SER A 14 -2.86 9.53 22.03
C SER A 14 -2.65 9.24 20.55
N LEU A 15 -3.74 8.97 19.83
CA LEU A 15 -3.70 8.62 18.41
C LEU A 15 -4.62 9.54 17.62
N GLU A 16 -4.04 10.30 16.70
CA GLU A 16 -4.77 11.03 15.67
C GLU A 16 -4.81 10.20 14.37
N LYS A 17 -6.01 9.95 13.84
CA LYS A 17 -6.19 9.14 12.62
C LYS A 17 -6.22 10.05 11.40
N GLY A 18 -5.20 9.94 10.55
CA GLY A 18 -5.14 10.64 9.25
C GLY A 18 -5.64 9.83 8.05
N LEU A 19 -5.98 8.54 8.22
CA LEU A 19 -6.40 7.65 7.14
C LEU A 19 -7.76 7.00 7.43
N PRO A 20 -8.70 6.98 6.46
CA PRO A 20 -9.99 6.33 6.63
C PRO A 20 -9.83 4.83 6.90
N LEU A 21 -10.66 4.30 7.79
CA LEU A 21 -10.71 2.86 8.10
C LEU A 21 -11.22 2.09 6.88
N GLY A 22 -10.73 0.86 6.69
CA GLY A 22 -11.20 -0.02 5.62
C GLY A 22 -10.93 0.47 4.18
N SER A 23 -10.10 1.50 4.00
CA SER A 23 -9.90 2.17 2.71
C SER A 23 -8.94 1.46 1.75
N GLY A 24 -8.18 0.47 2.23
CA GLY A 24 -7.09 -0.16 1.48
C GLY A 24 -5.74 0.56 1.59
N LEU A 25 -5.67 1.67 2.34
CA LEU A 25 -4.46 2.51 2.51
C LEU A 25 -3.58 2.13 3.72
N GLY A 26 -3.80 0.96 4.33
CA GLY A 26 -2.99 0.53 5.49
C GLY A 26 -3.22 1.33 6.78
N SER A 27 -4.44 1.81 7.04
CA SER A 27 -4.77 2.63 8.23
C SER A 27 -4.45 1.94 9.57
N SER A 28 -4.58 0.61 9.67
CA SER A 28 -4.18 -0.16 10.87
C SER A 28 -2.66 -0.20 11.03
N ALA A 29 -1.97 -0.59 9.95
CA ALA A 29 -0.51 -0.65 9.89
C ALA A 29 0.15 0.70 10.18
N ALA A 30 -0.43 1.82 9.71
CA ALA A 30 0.06 3.17 10.03
C ALA A 30 -0.02 3.46 11.53
N SER A 31 -1.10 3.06 12.21
CA SER A 31 -1.23 3.21 13.65
C SER A 31 -0.27 2.29 14.42
N ALA A 32 -0.07 1.05 13.95
CA ALA A 32 0.90 0.12 14.53
C ALA A 32 2.34 0.64 14.39
N ALA A 33 2.70 1.15 13.21
CA ALA A 33 4.00 1.76 12.93
C ALA A 33 4.24 2.99 13.81
N ALA A 34 3.27 3.90 13.88
CA ALA A 34 3.35 5.10 14.72
C ALA A 34 3.56 4.75 16.19
N ALA A 35 2.78 3.79 16.73
CA ALA A 35 2.92 3.34 18.11
C ALA A 35 4.28 2.64 18.36
N ALA A 36 4.74 1.80 17.44
CA ALA A 36 6.02 1.10 17.58
C ALA A 36 7.20 2.09 17.60
N VAL A 37 7.23 3.05 16.66
CA VAL A 37 8.26 4.09 16.61
C VAL A 37 8.18 4.99 17.83
N ALA A 38 7.01 5.54 18.17
CA ALA A 38 6.87 6.44 19.32
C ALA A 38 7.31 5.77 20.63
N VAL A 39 6.91 4.50 20.86
CA VAL A 39 7.35 3.77 22.05
C VAL A 39 8.85 3.49 21.99
N ASN A 40 9.43 3.11 20.85
CA ASN A 40 10.88 2.91 20.75
C ASN A 40 11.65 4.18 21.11
N GLU A 41 11.22 5.34 20.60
CA GLU A 41 11.84 6.64 20.85
C GLU A 41 11.76 7.07 22.31
N ILE A 42 10.63 6.82 23.00
CA ILE A 42 10.51 7.05 24.46
C ILE A 42 11.57 6.27 25.25
N PHE A 43 11.98 5.09 24.76
CA PHE A 43 12.98 4.23 25.40
C PHE A 43 14.36 4.32 24.74
N GLY A 44 14.66 5.43 24.05
CA GLY A 44 16.00 5.74 23.54
C GLY A 44 16.32 5.17 22.15
N GLY A 45 15.32 4.75 21.39
CA GLY A 45 15.49 4.42 19.97
C GLY A 45 16.34 3.18 19.70
N ILE A 46 16.39 2.23 20.63
CA ILE A 46 17.34 1.10 20.59
C ILE A 46 17.00 0.01 19.57
N LEU A 47 15.74 -0.07 19.11
CA LEU A 47 15.31 -1.07 18.13
C LEU A 47 15.57 -0.61 16.70
N GLY A 48 16.08 -1.53 15.87
CA GLY A 48 16.24 -1.32 14.43
C GLY A 48 14.91 -1.43 13.66
N PRO A 49 14.90 -1.03 12.38
CA PRO A 49 13.67 -1.04 11.57
C PRO A 49 12.98 -2.41 11.50
N GLU A 50 13.71 -3.50 11.30
CA GLU A 50 13.14 -4.86 11.23
C GLU A 50 12.49 -5.29 12.55
N GLU A 51 13.07 -4.90 13.68
CA GLU A 51 12.52 -5.15 15.01
C GLU A 51 11.24 -4.35 15.25
N LEU A 52 11.19 -3.11 14.77
CA LEU A 52 9.97 -2.29 14.79
C LEU A 52 8.88 -2.90 13.91
N VAL A 53 9.23 -3.41 12.73
CA VAL A 53 8.29 -4.13 11.86
C VAL A 53 7.75 -5.36 12.57
N LEU A 54 8.60 -6.16 13.22
CA LEU A 54 8.15 -7.32 13.99
C LEU A 54 7.23 -6.93 15.15
N ALA A 55 7.51 -5.82 15.84
CA ALA A 55 6.66 -5.31 16.90
C ALA A 55 5.28 -4.88 16.38
N GLY A 56 5.23 -4.16 15.25
CA GLY A 56 4.00 -3.74 14.60
C GLY A 56 3.20 -4.93 14.04
N LEU A 57 3.86 -5.89 13.41
CA LEU A 57 3.25 -7.07 12.79
C LEU A 57 2.51 -7.94 13.83
N LYS A 58 3.07 -8.11 15.03
CA LYS A 58 2.39 -8.82 16.14
C LYS A 58 1.09 -8.13 16.59
N SER A 59 0.97 -6.82 16.38
CA SER A 59 -0.29 -6.11 16.64
C SER A 59 -1.30 -6.33 15.51
N GLU A 60 -0.84 -6.29 14.25
CA GLU A 60 -1.67 -6.47 13.06
C GLU A 60 -2.23 -7.89 12.94
N GLU A 61 -1.53 -8.90 13.45
CA GLU A 61 -2.00 -10.30 13.50
C GLU A 61 -3.41 -10.41 14.09
N LYS A 62 -3.70 -9.64 15.14
CA LYS A 62 -5.00 -9.64 15.83
C LYS A 62 -6.10 -8.90 15.07
N VAL A 63 -5.75 -8.03 14.13
CA VAL A 63 -6.68 -7.11 13.46
C VAL A 63 -6.98 -7.60 12.04
N SER A 64 -5.94 -7.85 11.26
CA SER A 64 -6.03 -8.13 9.83
C SER A 64 -5.26 -9.38 9.39
N GLY A 65 -4.61 -10.08 10.32
CA GLY A 65 -3.76 -11.23 10.07
C GLY A 65 -2.30 -10.84 9.85
N TYR A 66 -1.43 -11.85 9.77
CA TYR A 66 0.02 -11.70 9.77
C TYR A 66 0.56 -11.28 8.37
N HIS A 67 0.37 -10.01 8.00
CA HIS A 67 0.85 -9.45 6.74
C HIS A 67 1.82 -8.28 7.00
N ALA A 68 3.05 -8.41 6.52
CA ALA A 68 4.08 -7.38 6.72
C ALA A 68 4.05 -6.29 5.64
N ASP A 69 3.25 -6.48 4.59
CA ASP A 69 3.24 -5.67 3.35
C ASP A 69 2.79 -4.23 3.53
N ASN A 70 2.06 -3.93 4.61
CA ASN A 70 1.68 -2.56 4.97
C ASN A 70 2.58 -1.99 6.07
N VAL A 71 2.85 -2.76 7.12
CA VAL A 71 3.61 -2.28 8.29
C VAL A 71 5.10 -2.11 7.98
N ALA A 72 5.68 -2.94 7.11
CA ALA A 72 7.06 -2.82 6.69
C ALA A 72 7.35 -1.49 5.96
N PRO A 73 6.65 -1.14 4.86
CA PRO A 73 6.86 0.16 4.22
C PRO A 73 6.40 1.34 5.09
N ALA A 74 5.41 1.15 5.97
CA ALA A 74 5.01 2.20 6.91
C ALA A 74 6.14 2.56 7.91
N ILE A 75 6.99 1.60 8.28
CA ILE A 75 8.14 1.83 9.17
C ILE A 75 9.40 2.21 8.40
N MET A 76 9.73 1.48 7.33
CA MET A 76 11.01 1.58 6.64
C MET A 76 11.04 2.63 5.52
N GLY A 77 9.86 3.03 5.03
CA GLY A 77 9.72 3.91 3.88
C GLY A 77 10.16 3.28 2.55
N GLY A 78 9.71 3.87 1.45
CA GLY A 78 10.01 3.41 0.11
C GLY A 78 9.31 2.10 -0.24
N PHE A 79 10.02 1.24 -0.97
CA PHE A 79 9.53 -0.09 -1.36
C PHE A 79 10.18 -1.16 -0.51
N VAL A 80 9.36 -2.12 -0.04
CA VAL A 80 9.83 -3.24 0.76
C VAL A 80 9.32 -4.54 0.15
N LEU A 81 10.25 -5.44 -0.20
CA LEU A 81 9.98 -6.81 -0.59
C LEU A 81 10.03 -7.71 0.64
N ILE A 82 9.02 -8.55 0.83
CA ILE A 82 9.00 -9.58 1.87
C ILE A 82 9.48 -10.87 1.22
N ARG A 83 10.72 -11.28 1.53
CA ARG A 83 11.31 -12.49 0.98
C ARG A 83 10.79 -13.75 1.67
N ASN A 84 10.58 -13.65 2.99
CA ASN A 84 10.11 -14.75 3.81
C ASN A 84 9.34 -14.22 5.03
N TYR A 85 8.43 -15.03 5.56
CA TYR A 85 7.70 -14.74 6.81
C TYR A 85 8.27 -15.52 8.00
N GLU A 86 8.88 -16.69 7.77
CA GLU A 86 9.40 -17.57 8.82
C GLU A 86 10.81 -18.12 8.46
N PRO A 87 11.90 -17.48 8.92
CA PRO A 87 11.94 -16.20 9.64
C PRO A 87 11.49 -15.02 8.76
N LEU A 88 11.06 -13.93 9.40
CA LEU A 88 10.69 -12.70 8.69
C LEU A 88 11.94 -12.09 8.06
N GLU A 89 11.94 -11.96 6.74
CA GLU A 89 13.05 -11.41 5.98
C GLU A 89 12.55 -10.32 5.03
N LEU A 90 13.05 -9.10 5.26
CA LEU A 90 12.63 -7.90 4.54
C LEU A 90 13.79 -7.38 3.70
N MET A 91 13.48 -6.93 2.50
CA MET A 91 14.45 -6.30 1.61
C MET A 91 13.92 -4.95 1.17
N ARG A 92 14.58 -3.87 1.64
CA ARG A 92 14.29 -2.53 1.15
C ARG A 92 14.82 -2.39 -0.27
N LEU A 93 13.97 -1.98 -1.19
CA LEU A 93 14.34 -1.71 -2.58
C LEU A 93 14.63 -0.22 -2.74
N ASN A 94 15.83 0.10 -3.22
CA ASN A 94 16.26 1.47 -3.43
C ASN A 94 15.74 1.99 -4.77
N PHE A 95 14.70 2.83 -4.73
CA PHE A 95 14.27 3.60 -5.89
C PHE A 95 15.22 4.81 -6.07
N PRO A 96 15.74 5.11 -7.27
CA PRO A 96 16.72 6.18 -7.47
C PRO A 96 16.25 7.55 -6.95
N ILE A 97 17.12 8.31 -6.28
CA ILE A 97 16.75 9.53 -5.53
C ILE A 97 16.43 10.71 -6.44
N GLU A 98 17.06 10.75 -7.61
CA GLU A 98 16.90 11.72 -8.68
C GLU A 98 15.59 11.55 -9.47
N LYS A 99 14.86 10.46 -9.22
CA LYS A 99 13.57 10.17 -9.85
C LYS A 99 12.41 10.56 -8.94
N ASP A 100 11.43 11.20 -9.56
CA ASP A 100 10.16 11.50 -8.93
C ASP A 100 9.12 10.45 -9.28
N LEU A 101 8.47 9.92 -8.24
CA LEU A 101 7.36 8.99 -8.36
C LEU A 101 6.21 9.52 -7.52
N PHE A 102 5.04 9.65 -8.16
CA PHE A 102 3.82 10.06 -7.51
C PHE A 102 2.76 8.96 -7.64
N PHE A 103 2.02 8.79 -6.56
CA PHE A 103 0.84 7.94 -6.48
C PHE A 103 -0.40 8.82 -6.45
N VAL A 104 -1.32 8.57 -7.36
CA VAL A 104 -2.66 9.16 -7.39
C VAL A 104 -3.59 8.19 -6.70
N LEU A 105 -4.04 8.55 -5.50
CA LEU A 105 -4.93 7.76 -4.68
C LEU A 105 -6.34 8.32 -4.83
N VAL A 106 -7.31 7.49 -5.21
CA VAL A 106 -8.71 7.88 -5.28
C VAL A 106 -9.55 6.91 -4.47
N SER A 107 -10.08 7.40 -3.36
CA SER A 107 -10.83 6.62 -2.37
C SER A 107 -12.31 6.93 -2.50
N PRO A 108 -13.15 5.99 -2.96
CA PRO A 108 -14.59 6.18 -3.00
C PRO A 108 -15.21 6.08 -1.59
N GLU A 109 -16.36 6.74 -1.39
CA GLU A 109 -17.26 6.58 -0.24
C GLU A 109 -17.98 5.23 -0.33
N PHE A 110 -17.21 4.16 -0.23
CA PHE A 110 -17.67 2.78 -0.29
C PHE A 110 -16.85 1.98 0.71
N GLU A 111 -17.49 1.12 1.48
CA GLU A 111 -16.80 0.19 2.36
C GLU A 111 -16.91 -1.22 1.79
N ALA A 112 -15.80 -1.76 1.31
CA ALA A 112 -15.72 -3.14 0.86
C ALA A 112 -15.37 -4.02 2.06
N PRO A 113 -16.24 -4.95 2.52
CA PRO A 113 -15.90 -5.80 3.65
C PRO A 113 -14.66 -6.64 3.33
N THR A 114 -13.57 -6.48 4.11
CA THR A 114 -12.29 -7.19 3.89
C THR A 114 -12.47 -8.70 3.77
N LYS A 115 -13.40 -9.28 4.55
CA LYS A 115 -13.74 -10.71 4.48
C LYS A 115 -14.29 -11.10 3.11
N LYS A 116 -15.13 -10.28 2.48
CA LYS A 116 -15.69 -10.53 1.14
C LYS A 116 -14.61 -10.39 0.06
N MET A 117 -13.75 -9.37 0.16
CA MET A 117 -12.63 -9.15 -0.77
C MET A 117 -11.58 -10.27 -0.73
N ARG A 118 -11.41 -10.91 0.44
CA ARG A 118 -10.54 -12.09 0.60
C ARG A 118 -11.22 -13.37 0.12
N ALA A 119 -12.48 -13.58 0.45
CA ALA A 119 -13.24 -14.76 0.03
C ALA A 119 -13.46 -14.84 -1.48
N ALA A 120 -13.34 -13.72 -2.21
CA ALA A 120 -13.44 -13.68 -3.66
C ALA A 120 -12.22 -14.26 -4.40
N LEU A 121 -11.11 -14.49 -3.69
CA LEU A 121 -9.90 -15.04 -4.29
C LEU A 121 -10.03 -16.54 -4.52
N PRO A 122 -9.57 -17.06 -5.67
CA PRO A 122 -9.68 -18.48 -5.95
C PRO A 122 -8.71 -19.28 -5.06
N ALA A 123 -9.12 -20.48 -4.67
CA ALA A 123 -8.24 -21.41 -3.95
C ALA A 123 -7.13 -21.97 -4.85
N GLU A 124 -7.36 -22.03 -6.16
CA GLU A 124 -6.44 -22.56 -7.15
C GLU A 124 -6.26 -21.59 -8.32
N ILE A 125 -5.05 -21.56 -8.87
CA ILE A 125 -4.71 -20.75 -10.05
C ILE A 125 -4.12 -21.63 -11.14
N GLY A 126 -4.40 -21.28 -12.41
CA GLY A 126 -3.78 -21.95 -13.54
C GLY A 126 -2.31 -21.56 -13.70
N MET A 127 -1.49 -22.50 -14.21
CA MET A 127 -0.05 -22.30 -14.41
C MET A 127 0.26 -21.07 -15.28
N ALA A 128 -0.55 -20.80 -16.31
CA ALA A 128 -0.36 -19.64 -17.17
C ALA A 128 -0.48 -18.30 -16.41
N HIS A 129 -1.45 -18.18 -15.49
CA HIS A 129 -1.58 -16.99 -14.64
C HIS A 129 -0.46 -16.92 -13.60
N HIS A 130 -0.06 -18.06 -13.03
CA HIS A 130 1.06 -18.12 -12.10
C HIS A 130 2.37 -17.62 -12.75
N VAL A 131 2.75 -18.18 -13.90
CA VAL A 131 3.95 -17.77 -14.65
C VAL A 131 3.91 -16.29 -15.02
N TRP A 132 2.76 -15.82 -15.50
CA TRP A 132 2.57 -14.40 -15.83
C TRP A 132 2.79 -13.50 -14.62
N ASN A 133 2.10 -13.76 -13.50
CA ASN A 133 2.21 -12.93 -12.31
C ASN A 133 3.62 -12.97 -11.70
N CYS A 134 4.32 -14.11 -11.73
CA CYS A 134 5.72 -14.20 -11.33
C CYS A 134 6.63 -13.32 -12.21
N SER A 135 6.39 -13.31 -13.53
CA SER A 135 7.12 -12.44 -14.46
C SER A 135 6.85 -10.96 -14.16
N GLN A 136 5.59 -10.58 -13.94
CA GLN A 136 5.23 -9.19 -13.64
C GLN A 136 5.76 -8.74 -12.27
N ALA A 137 5.81 -9.63 -11.27
CA ALA A 137 6.43 -9.34 -9.97
C ALA A 137 7.95 -9.08 -10.11
N GLY A 138 8.66 -9.91 -10.89
CA GLY A 138 10.06 -9.68 -11.21
C GLY A 138 10.30 -8.37 -11.96
N ALA A 139 9.44 -8.06 -12.93
CA ALA A 139 9.46 -6.79 -13.67
C ALA A 139 9.24 -5.60 -12.73
N LEU A 140 8.30 -5.69 -11.79
CA LEU A 140 8.03 -4.63 -10.82
C LEU A 140 9.28 -4.33 -9.96
N VAL A 141 9.94 -5.38 -9.44
CA VAL A 141 11.18 -5.23 -8.66
C VAL A 141 12.28 -4.59 -9.51
N ALA A 142 12.49 -5.08 -10.75
CA ALA A 142 13.50 -4.53 -11.64
C ALA A 142 13.23 -3.05 -11.97
N SER A 143 11.98 -2.69 -12.28
CA SER A 143 11.57 -1.31 -12.56
C SER A 143 11.76 -0.38 -11.37
N VAL A 144 11.48 -0.84 -10.15
CA VAL A 144 11.77 -0.07 -8.93
C VAL A 144 13.27 0.21 -8.81
N LEU A 145 14.12 -0.81 -8.95
CA LEU A 145 15.57 -0.67 -8.79
C LEU A 145 16.20 0.20 -9.90
N GLN A 146 15.64 0.18 -11.11
CA GLN A 146 16.13 0.95 -12.25
C GLN A 146 15.52 2.36 -12.32
N GLY A 147 14.52 2.68 -11.50
CA GLY A 147 13.78 3.94 -11.61
C GLY A 147 12.93 4.03 -12.88
N ASP A 148 12.56 2.90 -13.48
CA ASP A 148 11.68 2.84 -14.65
C ASP A 148 10.21 2.92 -14.21
N ILE A 149 9.71 4.14 -14.09
CA ILE A 149 8.35 4.42 -13.61
C ILE A 149 7.30 3.88 -14.60
N VAL A 150 7.60 3.88 -15.90
CA VAL A 150 6.69 3.37 -16.93
C VAL A 150 6.58 1.85 -16.82
N GLY A 151 7.69 1.15 -16.70
CA GLY A 151 7.72 -0.29 -16.43
C GLY A 151 7.03 -0.66 -15.13
N LEU A 152 7.25 0.13 -14.07
CA LEU A 152 6.58 -0.04 -12.78
C LEU A 152 5.06 0.00 -12.93
N GLY A 153 4.53 1.01 -13.63
CA GLY A 153 3.08 1.15 -13.86
C GLY A 153 2.49 0.00 -14.69
N LYS A 154 3.18 -0.42 -15.75
CA LYS A 154 2.77 -1.56 -16.58
C LYS A 154 2.75 -2.86 -15.77
N ALA A 155 3.80 -3.13 -15.00
CA ALA A 155 3.90 -4.33 -14.16
C ALA A 155 2.81 -4.36 -13.08
N LEU A 156 2.60 -3.24 -12.40
CA LEU A 156 1.57 -3.05 -11.37
C LEU A 156 0.14 -3.27 -11.91
N SER A 157 -0.13 -2.91 -13.16
CA SER A 157 -1.48 -3.00 -13.76
C SER A 157 -1.82 -4.38 -14.32
N ALA A 158 -0.86 -5.31 -14.32
CA ALA A 158 -0.91 -6.55 -15.11
C ALA A 158 -1.31 -7.79 -14.29
N ASP A 159 -1.84 -7.63 -13.08
CA ASP A 159 -2.30 -8.75 -12.27
C ASP A 159 -3.46 -9.51 -12.94
N LYS A 160 -3.31 -10.84 -13.09
CA LYS A 160 -4.34 -11.73 -13.64
C LYS A 160 -5.01 -12.62 -12.59
N ILE A 161 -4.65 -12.48 -11.32
CA ILE A 161 -5.08 -13.36 -10.24
C ILE A 161 -6.02 -12.64 -9.27
N VAL A 162 -5.58 -11.51 -8.68
CA VAL A 162 -6.27 -10.88 -7.55
C VAL A 162 -7.21 -9.77 -8.02
N GLU A 163 -6.70 -8.81 -8.78
CA GLU A 163 -7.44 -7.65 -9.29
C GLU A 163 -8.69 -8.06 -10.09
N PRO A 164 -8.66 -9.03 -11.03
CA PRO A 164 -9.85 -9.41 -11.79
C PRO A 164 -10.98 -9.99 -10.93
N ARG A 165 -10.69 -10.43 -9.70
CA ARG A 165 -11.69 -10.93 -8.75
C ARG A 165 -12.18 -9.86 -7.78
N ARG A 166 -11.35 -8.85 -7.52
CA ARG A 166 -11.68 -7.75 -6.60
C ARG A 166 -12.33 -6.57 -7.31
N ALA A 167 -11.91 -6.23 -8.52
CA ALA A 167 -12.42 -5.07 -9.24
C ALA A 167 -13.95 -5.08 -9.42
N PRO A 168 -14.60 -6.22 -9.78
CA PRO A 168 -16.06 -6.26 -9.91
C PRO A 168 -16.82 -6.03 -8.59
N LEU A 169 -16.15 -6.14 -7.43
CA LEU A 169 -16.75 -5.91 -6.12
C LEU A 169 -16.76 -4.43 -5.72
N ILE A 170 -16.08 -3.57 -6.50
CA ILE A 170 -15.97 -2.14 -6.26
C ILE A 170 -16.66 -1.42 -7.43
N PRO A 171 -17.84 -0.80 -7.21
CA PRO A 171 -18.58 -0.14 -8.28
C PRO A 171 -17.72 0.88 -9.05
N GLY A 172 -17.69 0.76 -10.38
CA GLY A 172 -16.94 1.66 -11.27
C GLY A 172 -15.43 1.43 -11.37
N MET A 173 -14.84 0.47 -10.64
CA MET A 173 -13.37 0.31 -10.58
C MET A 173 -12.71 0.07 -11.95
N GLU A 174 -13.32 -0.73 -12.83
CA GLU A 174 -12.77 -0.97 -14.17
C GLU A 174 -12.75 0.31 -15.02
N ALA A 175 -13.81 1.11 -14.93
CA ALA A 175 -13.88 2.40 -15.63
C ALA A 175 -12.88 3.41 -15.06
N VAL A 176 -12.69 3.42 -13.74
CA VAL A 176 -11.67 4.26 -13.08
C VAL A 176 -10.27 3.91 -13.57
N LYS A 177 -9.95 2.60 -13.65
CA LYS A 177 -8.66 2.14 -14.19
C LYS A 177 -8.48 2.59 -15.64
N LYS A 178 -9.51 2.44 -16.48
CA LYS A 178 -9.48 2.92 -17.86
C LYS A 178 -9.26 4.44 -17.95
N ALA A 179 -10.02 5.22 -17.19
CA ALA A 179 -9.93 6.67 -17.14
C ALA A 179 -8.54 7.14 -16.68
N ALA A 180 -7.92 6.46 -15.71
CA ALA A 180 -6.57 6.77 -15.26
C ALA A 180 -5.54 6.63 -16.40
N ILE A 181 -5.60 5.53 -17.14
CA ILE A 181 -4.68 5.26 -18.27
C ILE A 181 -4.93 6.25 -19.42
N GLU A 182 -6.18 6.52 -19.77
CA GLU A 182 -6.55 7.51 -20.80
C GLU A 182 -6.10 8.93 -20.44
N ALA A 183 -6.09 9.26 -19.14
CA ALA A 183 -5.58 10.54 -18.62
C ALA A 183 -4.04 10.61 -18.52
N GLY A 184 -3.33 9.52 -18.86
CA GLY A 184 -1.87 9.49 -18.95
C GLY A 184 -1.14 8.81 -17.80
N ALA A 185 -1.85 8.09 -16.90
CA ALA A 185 -1.17 7.27 -15.90
C ALA A 185 -0.38 6.14 -16.55
N PHE A 186 0.79 5.81 -16.00
CA PHE A 186 1.60 4.70 -16.49
C PHE A 186 1.06 3.33 -16.05
N GLY A 187 0.23 3.33 -15.02
CA GLY A 187 -0.43 2.16 -14.49
C GLY A 187 -1.49 2.53 -13.46
N CYS A 188 -2.44 1.63 -13.24
CA CYS A 188 -3.48 1.77 -12.23
C CYS A 188 -3.92 0.39 -11.74
N THR A 189 -4.09 0.25 -10.42
CA THR A 189 -4.60 -0.97 -9.77
C THR A 189 -5.36 -0.61 -8.48
N ILE A 190 -5.81 -1.63 -7.75
CA ILE A 190 -6.46 -1.51 -6.45
C ILE A 190 -5.39 -1.40 -5.35
N SER A 191 -5.51 -0.40 -4.47
CA SER A 191 -4.63 -0.27 -3.31
C SER A 191 -5.03 -1.28 -2.22
N GLY A 192 -4.12 -2.21 -1.91
CA GLY A 192 -4.33 -3.24 -0.90
C GLY A 192 -5.54 -4.13 -1.21
N ALA A 193 -6.51 -4.17 -0.27
CA ALA A 193 -7.78 -4.87 -0.46
C ALA A 193 -8.85 -4.04 -1.17
N GLY A 194 -8.56 -2.76 -1.47
CA GLY A 194 -9.55 -1.78 -1.93
C GLY A 194 -10.33 -1.13 -0.78
N PRO A 195 -11.26 -0.21 -1.09
CA PRO A 195 -11.71 0.13 -2.45
C PRO A 195 -10.95 1.27 -3.13
N THR A 196 -9.90 1.80 -2.50
CA THR A 196 -9.07 2.85 -3.11
C THR A 196 -8.39 2.36 -4.39
N ALA A 197 -8.47 3.14 -5.45
CA ALA A 197 -7.65 2.97 -6.65
C ALA A 197 -6.33 3.73 -6.50
N VAL A 198 -5.24 3.15 -7.01
CA VAL A 198 -3.92 3.79 -7.06
C VAL A 198 -3.40 3.78 -8.48
N ALA A 199 -3.04 4.97 -8.98
CA ALA A 199 -2.35 5.15 -10.25
C ALA A 199 -0.95 5.74 -10.06
N VAL A 200 -0.04 5.49 -11.00
CA VAL A 200 1.35 5.96 -10.93
C VAL A 200 1.67 6.94 -12.05
N VAL A 201 2.34 8.04 -11.69
CA VAL A 201 2.79 9.12 -12.58
C VAL A 201 4.14 9.66 -12.13
N ASP A 202 4.82 10.43 -12.98
CA ASP A 202 6.12 11.04 -12.72
C ASP A 202 6.05 12.54 -12.39
N ARG A 203 4.87 13.15 -12.49
CA ARG A 203 4.64 14.58 -12.21
C ARG A 203 3.36 14.81 -11.42
N GLU A 204 3.42 15.69 -10.43
CA GLU A 204 2.28 16.02 -9.58
C GLU A 204 1.10 16.62 -10.38
N GLU A 205 1.37 17.53 -11.31
CA GLU A 205 0.35 18.15 -12.18
C GLU A 205 -0.41 17.11 -13.02
N MET A 206 0.32 16.13 -13.57
CA MET A 206 -0.29 15.00 -14.26
C MET A 206 -1.14 14.18 -13.30
N GLY A 207 -0.64 13.94 -12.08
CA GLY A 207 -1.37 13.25 -11.04
C GLY A 207 -2.69 13.93 -10.68
N GLN A 208 -2.74 15.26 -10.67
CA GLN A 208 -3.97 16.01 -10.42
C GLN A 208 -5.00 15.74 -11.50
N LYS A 209 -4.60 15.82 -12.78
CA LYS A 209 -5.48 15.55 -13.94
C LYS A 209 -5.98 14.11 -13.95
N VAL A 210 -5.09 13.14 -13.75
CA VAL A 210 -5.44 11.71 -13.63
C VAL A 210 -6.44 11.50 -12.49
N GLY A 211 -6.20 12.13 -11.34
CA GLY A 211 -7.08 12.03 -10.19
C GLY A 211 -8.48 12.60 -10.44
N ASP A 212 -8.60 13.71 -11.18
CA ASP A 212 -9.91 14.26 -11.58
C ASP A 212 -10.69 13.28 -12.47
N SER A 213 -10.03 12.70 -13.49
CA SER A 213 -10.65 11.71 -14.37
C SER A 213 -11.09 10.45 -13.61
N MET A 214 -10.29 9.99 -12.64
CA MET A 214 -10.63 8.86 -11.78
C MET A 214 -11.84 9.16 -10.87
N VAL A 215 -11.91 10.34 -10.26
CA VAL A 215 -13.05 10.77 -9.43
C VAL A 215 -14.32 10.84 -10.27
N GLU A 216 -14.24 11.42 -11.48
CA GLU A 216 -15.35 11.51 -12.40
C GLU A 216 -15.85 10.12 -12.83
N ALA A 217 -14.95 9.17 -13.07
CA ALA A 217 -15.30 7.79 -13.42
C ALA A 217 -16.01 7.07 -12.26
N PHE A 218 -15.56 7.22 -11.01
CA PHE A 218 -16.27 6.68 -9.84
C PHE A 218 -17.69 7.25 -9.73
N TRP A 219 -17.85 8.55 -10.00
CA TRP A 219 -19.16 9.19 -9.97
C TRP A 219 -20.08 8.66 -11.08
N LYS A 220 -19.62 8.67 -12.34
CA LYS A 220 -20.46 8.31 -13.50
C LYS A 220 -20.81 6.81 -13.55
N GLU A 221 -19.83 5.95 -13.30
CA GLU A 221 -19.96 4.50 -13.54
C GLU A 221 -20.20 3.73 -12.24
N GLY A 222 -19.75 4.27 -11.11
CA GLY A 222 -19.94 3.67 -9.79
C GLY A 222 -21.08 4.26 -8.98
N ASN A 223 -21.55 5.48 -9.32
CA ASN A 223 -22.41 6.30 -8.47
C ASN A 223 -21.82 6.51 -7.05
N LEU A 224 -20.49 6.66 -6.99
CA LEU A 224 -19.75 6.84 -5.74
C LEU A 224 -19.07 8.21 -5.74
N ARG A 225 -19.25 8.96 -4.65
CA ARG A 225 -18.38 10.11 -4.36
C ARG A 225 -16.99 9.59 -4.03
N ALA A 226 -15.96 10.31 -4.41
CA ALA A 226 -14.59 9.91 -4.13
C ALA A 226 -13.71 11.12 -3.81
N VAL A 227 -12.71 10.89 -2.97
CA VAL A 227 -11.68 11.88 -2.63
C VAL A 227 -10.37 11.46 -3.27
N LYS A 228 -9.69 12.41 -3.92
CA LYS A 228 -8.37 12.19 -4.50
C LYS A 228 -7.26 12.76 -3.62
N ALA A 229 -6.10 12.11 -3.66
CA ALA A 229 -4.85 12.61 -3.10
C ALA A 229 -3.69 12.24 -4.02
N VAL A 230 -2.83 13.21 -4.34
CA VAL A 230 -1.57 12.97 -5.06
C VAL A 230 -0.44 13.02 -4.05
N LYS A 231 0.34 11.94 -3.95
CA LYS A 231 1.43 11.82 -2.96
C LYS A 231 2.70 11.35 -3.63
N ARG A 232 3.81 12.04 -3.35
CA ARG A 232 5.15 11.58 -3.72
C ARG A 232 5.49 10.33 -2.89
N LEU A 233 6.31 9.43 -3.45
CA LEU A 233 6.87 8.29 -2.72
C LEU A 233 7.49 8.75 -1.38
N ASP A 234 6.93 8.29 -0.26
CA ASP A 234 7.52 8.51 1.05
C ASP A 234 8.73 7.57 1.21
N ARG A 235 9.92 8.15 1.34
CA ARG A 235 11.19 7.43 1.45
C ARG A 235 11.65 7.25 2.89
N VAL A 236 10.94 7.79 3.87
CA VAL A 236 11.37 7.83 5.27
C VAL A 236 10.58 6.84 6.10
N GLY A 237 9.29 6.68 5.83
CA GLY A 237 8.39 5.92 6.69
C GLY A 237 8.06 6.69 7.97
N ALA A 238 7.70 5.96 9.03
CA ALA A 238 7.35 6.50 10.33
C ALA A 238 8.54 7.26 10.94
N ARG A 239 8.24 8.44 11.50
CA ARG A 239 9.24 9.41 11.97
C ARG A 239 8.67 10.24 13.11
N LEU A 240 9.56 10.78 13.93
CA LEU A 240 9.20 11.79 14.93
C LEU A 240 8.70 13.06 14.24
N VAL A 241 7.67 13.66 14.83
CA VAL A 241 7.11 14.94 14.42
C VAL A 241 7.39 15.95 15.53
N SER A 242 7.81 17.16 15.14
CA SER A 242 8.11 18.30 16.02
C SER A 242 6.89 19.12 16.35
#